data_AF-R6GUH1-F1
#
_entry.id   AF-R6GUH1-F1
#
_cell.length_a   1.000
_cell.length_b   1.000
_cell.length_c   1.000
_cell.angle_alpha   90.00
_cell.angle_beta   90.00
_cell.angle_gamma   90.00
#
_symmetry.space_group_name_H-M   'P 1'
#
loop_
_entity.id
_entity.type
_entity.pdbx_description
1 polymer ?
#
loop_
_entity_poly.entity_id
_entity_poly.type
_entity_poly.pdbx_seq_one_letter_code
_entity_poly.pdbx_strand_id
1 'polypeptide(L)'
;MNRLSFAILTNKLFSEWIKNNRSFVDVQVSLEETEYDEFMSIIYESKNIYAFLTYSKYYNIFELTEEFLNSLKEVKPKEYQFVKIYMESIENSIKEIVNMEYIIHLYNFLLMFSKSNFPKNYVLLYQNIELETIMSIYPEKIGYYEQTSIFIQLEKYQMDTSKERYELKNILNNLIKNLLKESFSNSSYCEFKSQFIKYLEESNIPRKSILDYEMFMNYYHANMRKYFSTKEDKEKRLLKETLDIFNYSL
;
A
#
# COMPACT_ATOMS: atom_id res chain seq x y z
N MET A 1 19.42 -9.42 -24.62
CA MET A 1 18.60 -8.41 -23.93
C MET A 1 18.77 -8.57 -22.43
N ASN A 2 19.21 -7.49 -21.76
CA ASN A 2 19.37 -7.42 -20.32
C ASN A 2 18.11 -6.89 -19.60
N ARG A 3 18.14 -6.85 -18.27
CA ARG A 3 17.02 -6.39 -17.41
C ARG A 3 16.53 -4.99 -17.76
N LEU A 4 17.44 -4.04 -18.00
CA LEU A 4 17.09 -2.67 -18.39
C LEU A 4 16.33 -2.63 -19.72
N SER A 5 16.80 -3.39 -20.71
CA SER A 5 16.13 -3.50 -22.01
C SER A 5 14.70 -4.05 -21.86
N PHE A 6 14.50 -5.05 -20.99
CA PHE A 6 13.16 -5.57 -20.70
C PHE A 6 12.27 -4.55 -19.97
N ALA A 7 12.84 -3.78 -19.03
CA ALA A 7 12.10 -2.76 -18.29
C ALA A 7 11.62 -1.62 -19.20
N ILE A 8 12.46 -1.19 -20.15
CA ILE A 8 12.13 -0.18 -21.18
C ILE A 8 11.04 -0.72 -22.11
N LEU A 9 11.22 -1.94 -22.62
CA LEU A 9 10.25 -2.59 -23.50
C LEU A 9 8.87 -2.71 -22.82
N THR A 10 8.85 -3.15 -21.56
CA THR A 10 7.62 -3.30 -20.77
C THR A 10 6.91 -1.96 -20.59
N ASN A 11 7.63 -0.89 -20.21
CA ASN A 11 7.05 0.45 -20.06
C ASN A 11 6.45 0.96 -21.38
N LYS A 12 7.17 0.80 -22.49
CA LYS A 12 6.70 1.21 -23.83
C LYS A 12 5.40 0.46 -24.18
N LEU A 13 5.41 -0.86 -24.08
CA LEU A 13 4.25 -1.70 -24.41
C LEU A 13 3.05 -1.41 -23.50
N PHE A 14 3.26 -1.27 -22.20
CA PHE A 14 2.20 -0.94 -21.26
C PHE A 14 1.60 0.44 -21.53
N SER A 15 2.44 1.44 -21.81
CA SER A 15 1.99 2.80 -22.14
C SER A 15 1.14 2.82 -23.41
N GLU A 16 1.58 2.13 -24.47
CA GLU A 16 0.83 2.04 -25.73
C GLU A 16 -0.47 1.23 -25.56
N TRP A 17 -0.44 0.15 -24.79
CA TRP A 17 -1.62 -0.63 -24.45
C TRP A 17 -2.68 0.23 -23.76
N ILE A 18 -2.29 1.02 -22.76
CA ILE A 18 -3.20 1.93 -22.07
C ILE A 18 -3.72 3.03 -23.00
N LYS A 19 -2.85 3.69 -23.79
CA LYS A 19 -3.26 4.73 -24.76
C LYS A 19 -4.30 4.21 -25.76
N ASN A 20 -4.18 2.96 -26.16
CA ASN A 20 -5.08 2.31 -27.12
C ASN A 20 -6.24 1.59 -26.43
N ASN A 21 -6.74 2.10 -25.30
CA ASN A 21 -7.86 1.53 -24.54
C ASN A 21 -7.69 0.03 -24.26
N ARG A 22 -6.52 -0.35 -23.76
CA ARG A 22 -6.16 -1.73 -23.42
C ARG A 22 -6.15 -2.67 -24.62
N SER A 23 -5.64 -2.19 -25.75
CA SER A 23 -5.44 -2.99 -26.97
C SER A 23 -4.08 -2.72 -27.62
N PHE A 24 -3.60 -3.67 -28.43
CA PHE A 24 -2.33 -3.55 -29.16
C PHE A 24 -2.53 -3.29 -30.66
N VAL A 25 -3.46 -2.41 -31.01
CA VAL A 25 -3.72 -2.03 -32.41
C VAL A 25 -2.57 -1.16 -32.93
N ASP A 26 -1.96 -1.55 -34.05
CA ASP A 26 -0.90 -0.82 -34.77
C ASP A 26 0.35 -0.42 -33.95
N VAL A 27 0.57 -1.06 -32.80
CA VAL A 27 1.74 -0.78 -31.96
C VAL A 27 3.00 -1.40 -32.58
N GLN A 28 3.91 -0.57 -33.10
CA GLN A 28 5.25 -0.98 -33.51
C GLN A 28 6.25 -0.71 -32.38
N VAL A 29 6.83 -1.77 -31.80
CA VAL A 29 7.95 -1.65 -30.85
C VAL A 29 9.09 -2.53 -31.35
N SER A 30 10.28 -1.94 -31.49
CA SER A 30 11.52 -2.63 -31.78
C SER A 30 12.08 -3.26 -30.50
N LEU A 31 12.60 -4.49 -30.63
CA LEU A 31 13.42 -5.11 -29.59
C LEU A 31 14.82 -4.50 -29.66
N GLU A 32 15.04 -3.43 -28.91
CA GLU A 32 16.33 -2.75 -28.82
C GLU A 32 17.09 -3.22 -27.57
N GLU A 33 18.33 -3.63 -27.76
CA GLU A 33 19.25 -3.90 -26.66
C GLU A 33 19.91 -2.59 -26.23
N THR A 34 19.67 -2.21 -24.98
CA THR A 34 20.30 -1.06 -24.33
C THR A 34 21.51 -1.55 -23.54
N GLU A 35 22.62 -0.82 -23.53
CA GLU A 35 23.73 -1.14 -22.62
C GLU A 35 23.23 -1.18 -21.17
N TYR A 36 23.67 -2.18 -20.39
CA TYR A 36 23.16 -2.35 -19.04
C TYR A 36 23.69 -1.24 -18.12
N ASP A 37 22.75 -0.55 -17.48
CA ASP A 37 23.01 0.38 -16.39
C ASP A 37 22.09 0.03 -15.22
N GLU A 38 22.69 -0.29 -14.07
CA GLU A 38 21.98 -0.74 -12.87
C GLU A 38 21.03 0.33 -12.34
N PHE A 39 21.47 1.58 -12.29
CA PHE A 39 20.69 2.69 -11.79
C PHE A 39 19.48 2.99 -12.69
N MET A 40 19.70 3.00 -14.00
CA MET A 40 18.62 3.13 -14.98
C MET A 40 17.65 1.96 -14.90
N SER A 41 18.13 0.74 -14.62
CA SER A 41 17.27 -0.43 -14.42
C SER A 41 16.32 -0.23 -13.24
N ILE A 42 16.82 0.33 -12.13
CA ILE A 42 16.01 0.66 -10.94
C ILE A 42 14.95 1.72 -11.26
N ILE A 43 15.33 2.76 -12.02
CA ILE A 43 14.40 3.82 -12.44
C ILE A 43 13.27 3.24 -13.29
N TYR A 44 13.59 2.43 -14.30
CA TYR A 44 12.55 1.87 -15.20
C TYR A 44 11.66 0.84 -14.51
N GLU A 45 12.19 0.05 -13.57
CA GLU A 45 11.35 -0.79 -12.70
C GLU A 45 10.36 0.03 -11.90
N SER A 46 10.82 1.10 -11.27
CA SER A 46 9.95 1.97 -10.47
C SER A 46 8.89 2.65 -11.35
N LYS A 47 9.25 3.09 -12.57
CA LYS A 47 8.31 3.63 -13.57
C LYS A 47 7.25 2.61 -13.99
N ASN A 48 7.63 1.36 -14.21
CA ASN A 48 6.67 0.30 -14.54
C ASN A 48 5.65 0.15 -13.41
N ILE A 49 6.11 -0.06 -12.18
CA ILE A 49 5.21 -0.27 -11.03
C ILE A 49 4.27 0.92 -10.82
N TYR A 50 4.79 2.15 -10.96
CA TYR A 50 3.98 3.36 -10.88
C TYR A 50 2.93 3.46 -11.98
N ALA A 51 3.29 3.10 -13.21
CA ALA A 51 2.35 3.08 -14.31
C ALA A 51 1.17 2.13 -14.00
N PHE A 52 1.44 0.93 -13.46
CA PHE A 52 0.37 0.01 -13.04
C PHE A 52 -0.51 0.60 -11.92
N LEU A 53 0.09 1.24 -10.91
CA LEU A 53 -0.62 1.90 -9.82
C LEU A 53 -1.46 3.11 -10.26
N THR A 54 -1.08 3.76 -11.37
CA THR A 54 -1.80 4.90 -11.94
C THR A 54 -3.11 4.44 -12.58
N TYR A 55 -3.13 3.26 -13.20
CA TYR A 55 -4.29 2.75 -13.96
C TYR A 55 -5.07 1.64 -13.26
N SER A 56 -4.66 1.25 -12.05
CA SER A 56 -5.35 0.29 -11.21
C SER A 56 -5.18 0.63 -9.75
N LYS A 57 -6.23 0.38 -8.97
CA LYS A 57 -6.11 0.34 -7.50
C LYS A 57 -5.08 -0.72 -7.11
N TYR A 58 -4.38 -0.49 -6.00
CA TYR A 58 -3.24 -1.31 -5.59
C TYR A 58 -3.61 -2.79 -5.39
N TYR A 59 -4.84 -3.06 -4.94
CA TYR A 59 -5.35 -4.42 -4.77
C TYR A 59 -5.70 -5.15 -6.08
N ASN A 60 -5.76 -4.45 -7.21
CA ASN A 60 -6.06 -5.00 -8.54
C ASN A 60 -4.83 -5.03 -9.47
N ILE A 61 -3.63 -4.64 -9.01
CA ILE A 61 -2.43 -4.56 -9.89
C ILE A 61 -2.13 -5.89 -10.57
N PHE A 62 -2.26 -7.02 -9.85
CA PHE A 62 -1.99 -8.34 -10.42
C PHE A 62 -2.99 -8.73 -11.50
N GLU A 63 -4.26 -8.34 -11.35
CA GLU A 63 -5.28 -8.54 -12.37
C GLU A 63 -4.99 -7.68 -13.61
N LEU A 64 -4.62 -6.41 -13.42
CA LEU A 64 -4.21 -5.54 -14.53
C LEU A 64 -2.95 -6.06 -15.24
N THR A 65 -2.00 -6.62 -14.47
CA THR A 65 -0.80 -7.25 -15.01
C THR A 65 -1.15 -8.46 -15.86
N GLU A 66 -2.06 -9.30 -15.39
CA GLU A 66 -2.53 -10.48 -16.13
C GLU A 66 -3.30 -10.08 -17.41
N GLU A 67 -4.17 -9.09 -17.33
CA GLU A 67 -4.91 -8.53 -18.48
C GLU A 67 -3.95 -8.01 -19.57
N PHE A 68 -2.94 -7.25 -19.14
CA PHE A 68 -1.88 -6.74 -20.03
C PHE A 68 -1.09 -7.87 -20.69
N LEU A 69 -0.64 -8.86 -19.90
CA LEU A 69 0.13 -9.99 -20.40
C LEU A 69 -0.68 -10.87 -21.37
N ASN A 70 -1.97 -11.10 -21.10
CA ASN A 70 -2.86 -11.86 -21.97
C ASN A 70 -3.08 -11.12 -23.30
N SER A 71 -3.36 -9.82 -23.25
CA SER A 71 -3.48 -8.98 -24.45
C SER A 71 -2.21 -9.02 -25.31
N LEU A 72 -1.03 -8.99 -24.66
CA LEU A 72 0.25 -9.01 -25.36
C LEU A 72 0.54 -10.38 -25.97
N LYS A 73 0.18 -11.47 -25.28
CA LYS A 73 0.38 -12.85 -25.73
C LYS A 73 -0.30 -13.13 -27.06
N GLU A 74 -1.52 -12.60 -27.25
CA GLU A 74 -2.32 -12.83 -28.45
C GLU A 74 -1.77 -12.09 -29.67
N VAL A 75 -1.28 -10.86 -29.49
CA VAL A 75 -0.87 -9.99 -30.60
C VAL A 75 0.63 -10.04 -30.88
N LYS A 76 1.46 -10.20 -29.85
CA LYS A 76 2.93 -10.10 -29.90
C LYS A 76 3.60 -11.19 -29.04
N PRO A 77 3.55 -12.47 -29.48
CA PRO A 77 3.98 -13.60 -28.66
C PRO A 77 5.49 -13.61 -28.35
N LYS A 78 6.32 -12.96 -29.16
CA LYS A 78 7.77 -12.86 -28.92
C LYS A 78 8.07 -11.87 -27.78
N GLU A 79 7.51 -10.67 -27.87
CA GLU A 79 7.60 -9.62 -26.86
C GLU A 79 6.99 -10.09 -25.53
N TYR A 80 5.87 -10.81 -25.60
CA TYR A 80 5.23 -11.44 -24.43
C TYR A 80 6.20 -12.26 -23.59
N GLN A 81 7.07 -13.08 -24.19
CA GLN A 81 8.02 -13.90 -23.42
C GLN A 81 8.99 -13.03 -22.61
N PHE A 82 9.50 -11.95 -23.23
CA PHE A 82 10.42 -11.03 -22.56
C PHE A 82 9.74 -10.22 -21.46
N VAL A 83 8.56 -9.69 -21.74
CA VAL A 83 7.77 -8.93 -20.76
C VAL A 83 7.35 -9.83 -19.59
N LYS A 84 6.92 -11.06 -19.86
CA LYS A 84 6.55 -12.02 -18.82
C LYS A 84 7.72 -12.29 -17.87
N ILE A 85 8.90 -12.64 -18.41
CA ILE A 85 10.11 -12.88 -17.59
C ILE A 85 10.42 -11.66 -16.71
N TYR A 86 10.29 -10.46 -17.28
CA TYR A 86 10.52 -9.23 -16.54
C TYR A 86 9.49 -9.01 -15.43
N MET A 87 8.19 -9.16 -15.72
CA MET A 87 7.12 -9.01 -14.73
C MET A 87 7.27 -10.00 -13.58
N GLU A 88 7.59 -11.26 -13.86
CA GLU A 88 7.91 -12.28 -12.84
C GLU A 88 9.10 -11.84 -11.97
N SER A 89 10.13 -11.24 -12.58
CA SER A 89 11.32 -10.77 -11.86
C SER A 89 11.12 -9.53 -10.99
N ILE A 90 10.00 -8.80 -11.13
CA ILE A 90 9.63 -7.64 -10.31
C ILE A 90 8.40 -7.89 -9.44
N GLU A 91 7.84 -9.10 -9.48
CA GLU A 91 6.61 -9.45 -8.77
C GLU A 91 6.73 -9.19 -7.25
N ASN A 92 7.88 -9.50 -6.67
CA ASN A 92 8.15 -9.24 -5.25
C ASN A 92 8.19 -7.73 -4.96
N SER A 93 8.79 -6.92 -5.83
CA SER A 93 8.78 -5.45 -5.70
C SER A 93 7.35 -4.91 -5.71
N ILE A 94 6.47 -5.46 -6.57
CA ILE A 94 5.05 -5.10 -6.63
C ILE A 94 4.35 -5.50 -5.33
N LYS A 95 4.55 -6.74 -4.84
CA LYS A 95 3.97 -7.22 -3.57
C LYS A 95 4.41 -6.34 -2.39
N GLU A 96 5.67 -5.93 -2.35
CA GLU A 96 6.17 -5.05 -1.28
C GLU A 96 5.48 -3.69 -1.28
N ILE A 97 5.28 -3.09 -2.45
CA ILE A 97 4.57 -1.81 -2.57
C ILE A 97 3.09 -1.95 -2.18
N VAL A 98 2.41 -2.99 -2.66
CA VAL A 98 1.04 -3.32 -2.26
C VAL A 98 0.92 -3.50 -0.74
N ASN A 99 1.89 -4.19 -0.12
CA ASN A 99 1.95 -4.34 1.34
C ASN A 99 2.16 -3.02 2.08
N MET A 100 2.98 -2.12 1.54
CA MET A 100 3.13 -0.78 2.12
C MET A 100 1.81 0.00 2.06
N GLU A 101 1.09 -0.03 0.95
CA GLU A 101 -0.23 0.62 0.84
C GLU A 101 -1.22 0.08 1.88
N TYR A 102 -1.28 -1.25 2.09
CA TYR A 102 -2.10 -1.83 3.17
C TYR A 102 -1.72 -1.29 4.56
N ILE A 103 -0.43 -1.20 4.86
CA ILE A 103 0.07 -0.71 6.15
C ILE A 103 -0.26 0.78 6.32
N ILE A 104 -0.12 1.58 5.26
CA ILE A 104 -0.44 3.01 5.25
C ILE A 104 -1.91 3.23 5.55
N HIS A 105 -2.80 2.52 4.84
CA HIS A 105 -4.23 2.59 5.10
C HIS A 105 -4.53 2.23 6.55
N LEU A 106 -4.02 1.09 7.04
CA LEU A 106 -4.24 0.69 8.43
C LEU A 106 -3.79 1.76 9.44
N TYR A 107 -2.62 2.38 9.24
CA TYR A 107 -2.13 3.46 10.09
C TYR A 107 -3.10 4.65 10.11
N ASN A 108 -3.56 5.10 8.93
CA ASN A 108 -4.48 6.23 8.82
C ASN A 108 -5.81 5.93 9.53
N PHE A 109 -6.36 4.73 9.36
CA PHE A 109 -7.57 4.28 10.05
C PHE A 109 -7.42 4.27 11.56
N LEU A 110 -6.33 3.70 12.06
CA LEU A 110 -6.03 3.70 13.48
C LEU A 110 -5.93 5.13 14.03
N LEU A 111 -5.27 6.03 13.29
CA LEU A 111 -5.04 7.42 13.71
C LEU A 111 -6.34 8.22 13.80
N MET A 112 -7.33 7.91 12.97
CA MET A 112 -8.63 8.56 13.08
C MET A 112 -9.50 7.92 14.15
N PHE A 113 -9.46 6.60 14.30
CA PHE A 113 -10.21 5.94 15.37
C PHE A 113 -9.72 6.39 16.76
N SER A 114 -8.43 6.70 16.90
CA SER A 114 -7.88 7.28 18.12
C SER A 114 -8.31 8.73 18.39
N LYS A 115 -8.79 9.45 17.36
CA LYS A 115 -9.25 10.84 17.44
C LYS A 115 -10.79 10.86 17.42
N SER A 116 -11.40 10.87 18.60
CA SER A 116 -12.83 10.79 19.01
C SER A 116 -13.99 11.38 18.15
N ASN A 117 -13.79 11.92 16.94
CA ASN A 117 -14.84 12.39 16.04
C ASN A 117 -15.00 11.50 14.80
N PHE A 118 -15.54 10.30 15.01
CA PHE A 118 -15.67 9.24 14.01
C PHE A 118 -16.61 9.55 12.80
N PRO A 119 -17.77 10.24 12.93
CA PRO A 119 -18.73 10.34 11.83
C PRO A 119 -18.32 11.25 10.65
N LYS A 120 -17.62 12.36 10.92
CA LYS A 120 -17.20 13.31 9.86
C LYS A 120 -16.00 12.81 9.04
N ASN A 121 -15.13 11.98 9.65
CA ASN A 121 -13.96 11.42 8.98
C ASN A 121 -14.31 10.20 8.11
N TYR A 122 -15.47 9.57 8.35
CA TYR A 122 -15.97 8.41 7.60
C TYR A 122 -16.17 8.70 6.10
N VAL A 123 -16.74 9.87 5.76
CA VAL A 123 -17.02 10.28 4.37
C VAL A 123 -15.73 10.59 3.59
N LEU A 124 -14.75 11.22 4.25
CA LEU A 124 -13.44 11.52 3.64
C LEU A 124 -12.67 10.25 3.29
N LEU A 125 -12.89 9.14 4.01
CA LEU A 125 -12.23 7.88 3.70
C LEU A 125 -12.89 7.06 2.63
N TYR A 126 -14.22 7.08 2.59
CA TYR A 126 -14.96 6.54 1.47
C TYR A 126 -14.44 7.16 0.16
N GLN A 127 -14.17 8.46 0.17
CA GLN A 127 -13.55 9.15 -0.96
C GLN A 127 -12.09 8.70 -1.18
N ASN A 128 -11.23 8.63 -0.16
CA ASN A 128 -9.79 8.36 -0.38
C ASN A 128 -9.46 6.90 -0.75
N ILE A 129 -10.14 5.89 -0.21
CA ILE A 129 -9.95 4.49 -0.62
C ILE A 129 -10.46 4.25 -2.04
N GLU A 130 -11.51 4.97 -2.45
CA GLU A 130 -12.07 4.83 -3.78
C GLU A 130 -11.37 5.67 -4.85
N LEU A 131 -10.80 6.82 -4.49
CA LEU A 131 -10.26 7.82 -5.44
C LEU A 131 -8.73 7.84 -5.59
N GLU A 132 -7.92 7.54 -4.57
CA GLU A 132 -6.48 7.78 -4.67
C GLU A 132 -5.64 6.65 -4.07
N THR A 133 -4.98 5.90 -4.95
CA THR A 133 -4.09 4.77 -4.67
C THR A 133 -2.79 5.17 -3.93
N ILE A 134 -2.62 6.44 -3.52
CA ILE A 134 -1.36 6.95 -2.99
C ILE A 134 -1.66 7.99 -1.90
N MET A 135 -1.80 7.53 -0.65
CA MET A 135 -1.87 8.44 0.50
C MET A 135 -0.50 8.58 1.17
N SER A 136 0.08 9.78 1.14
CA SER A 136 1.39 10.01 1.77
C SER A 136 1.37 9.89 3.28
N ILE A 137 2.50 9.48 3.83
CA ILE A 137 2.84 9.58 5.24
C ILE A 137 3.74 10.81 5.43
N TYR A 138 3.24 12.01 5.15
CA TYR A 138 3.88 13.23 5.67
C TYR A 138 2.83 14.25 6.11
N PRO A 139 2.83 14.63 7.41
CA PRO A 139 2.01 15.72 7.88
C PRO A 139 2.74 17.02 7.56
N GLU A 140 2.51 17.58 6.37
CA GLU A 140 2.44 19.03 6.13
C GLU A 140 2.23 19.35 4.63
N LYS A 141 1.13 20.08 4.36
CA LYS A 141 0.70 20.73 3.10
C LYS A 141 -0.01 19.88 2.03
N ILE A 142 -1.34 19.89 2.13
CA ILE A 142 -2.34 20.27 1.11
C ILE A 142 -1.97 19.97 -0.36
N GLY A 143 -2.70 19.04 -0.96
CA GLY A 143 -3.10 19.05 -2.38
C GLY A 143 -2.03 18.59 -3.38
N TYR A 144 -2.35 17.55 -4.15
CA TYR A 144 -1.50 16.87 -5.13
C TYR A 144 -0.37 16.04 -4.49
N TYR A 145 -0.68 14.80 -4.14
CA TYR A 145 0.33 13.80 -3.80
C TYR A 145 0.99 13.26 -5.07
N GLU A 146 1.94 14.05 -5.56
CA GLU A 146 2.92 13.65 -6.54
C GLU A 146 3.89 12.63 -5.92
N GLN A 147 3.67 11.33 -6.19
CA GLN A 147 4.70 10.29 -6.07
C GLN A 147 5.95 10.63 -6.93
N THR A 148 5.86 11.65 -7.78
CA THR A 148 6.96 12.43 -8.37
C THR A 148 8.06 12.79 -7.35
N SER A 149 7.74 12.90 -6.04
CA SER A 149 8.73 13.13 -4.97
C SER A 149 9.76 12.01 -4.82
N ILE A 150 9.38 10.73 -4.89
CA ILE A 150 10.35 9.62 -4.77
C ILE A 150 11.18 9.54 -6.06
N PHE A 151 10.55 9.71 -7.23
CA PHE A 151 11.24 9.65 -8.52
C PHE A 151 12.31 10.75 -8.69
N ILE A 152 11.97 12.00 -8.37
CA ILE A 152 12.92 13.13 -8.42
C ILE A 152 14.02 12.93 -7.38
N GLN A 153 13.73 12.36 -6.21
CA GLN A 153 14.76 12.10 -5.19
C GLN A 153 15.69 10.93 -5.59
N LEU A 154 15.17 9.83 -6.13
CA LEU A 154 15.97 8.71 -6.63
C LEU A 154 16.88 9.14 -7.78
N GLU A 155 16.36 9.91 -8.75
CA GLU A 155 17.11 10.45 -9.89
C GLU A 155 18.18 11.46 -9.45
N LYS A 156 17.88 12.28 -8.43
CA LYS A 156 18.78 13.30 -7.89
C LYS A 156 19.85 12.75 -6.93
N TYR A 157 19.57 11.66 -6.20
CA TYR A 157 20.43 11.17 -5.11
C TYR A 157 21.02 9.77 -5.35
N GLN A 158 20.76 9.13 -6.49
CA GLN A 158 21.31 7.80 -6.84
C GLN A 158 21.04 6.72 -5.77
N MET A 159 19.87 6.74 -5.15
CA MET A 159 19.55 5.87 -4.01
C MET A 159 18.92 4.53 -4.44
N ASP A 160 19.18 3.47 -3.65
CA ASP A 160 18.62 2.14 -3.85
C ASP A 160 17.19 2.06 -3.29
N THR A 161 16.22 1.89 -4.19
CA THR A 161 14.78 1.73 -3.89
C THR A 161 14.47 0.62 -2.89
N SER A 162 15.25 -0.46 -2.82
CA SER A 162 15.01 -1.56 -1.88
C SER A 162 15.26 -1.13 -0.43
N LYS A 163 16.32 -0.35 -0.21
CA LYS A 163 16.71 0.17 1.10
C LYS A 163 15.72 1.20 1.62
N GLU A 164 15.33 2.16 0.79
CA GLU A 164 14.31 3.16 1.17
C GLU A 164 12.97 2.53 1.51
N ARG A 165 12.50 1.56 0.70
CA ARG A 165 11.25 0.83 0.97
C ARG A 165 11.31 0.09 2.30
N TYR A 166 12.43 -0.57 2.59
CA TYR A 166 12.65 -1.24 3.87
C TYR A 166 12.62 -0.27 5.05
N GLU A 167 13.32 0.87 4.94
CA GLU A 167 13.35 1.90 5.99
C GLU A 167 11.97 2.52 6.22
N LEU A 168 11.24 2.86 5.15
CA LEU A 168 9.87 3.39 5.23
C LEU A 168 8.93 2.40 5.91
N LYS A 169 8.98 1.12 5.52
CA LYS A 169 8.19 0.05 6.15
C LYS A 169 8.48 -0.07 7.63
N ASN A 170 9.74 0.08 8.05
CA ASN A 170 10.10 0.05 9.47
C ASN A 170 9.56 1.27 10.23
N ILE A 171 9.67 2.47 9.64
CA ILE A 171 9.11 3.70 10.20
C ILE A 171 7.60 3.54 10.40
N LEU A 172 6.87 3.11 9.37
CA LEU A 172 5.44 2.83 9.41
C LEU A 172 5.06 1.84 10.52
N ASN A 173 5.77 0.72 10.59
CA ASN A 173 5.53 -0.29 11.62
C ASN A 173 5.72 0.27 13.04
N ASN A 174 6.72 1.13 13.23
CA ASN A 174 6.96 1.77 14.52
C ASN A 174 5.88 2.80 14.86
N LEU A 175 5.43 3.58 13.87
CA LEU A 175 4.32 4.53 14.04
C LEU A 175 3.03 3.82 14.47
N ILE A 176 2.66 2.72 13.79
CA ILE A 176 1.50 1.90 14.17
C ILE A 176 1.67 1.37 15.59
N LYS A 177 2.82 0.76 15.92
CA LYS A 177 3.07 0.23 17.26
C LYS A 177 2.95 1.30 18.34
N ASN A 178 3.48 2.49 18.12
CA ASN A 178 3.41 3.59 19.08
C ASN A 178 1.97 4.08 19.26
N LEU A 179 1.25 4.30 18.16
CA LEU A 179 -0.16 4.68 18.18
C LEU A 179 -1.02 3.65 18.93
N LEU A 180 -0.78 2.36 18.71
CA LEU A 180 -1.48 1.29 19.45
C LEU A 180 -1.20 1.33 20.95
N LYS A 181 0.06 1.55 21.37
CA LYS A 181 0.41 1.69 22.80
C LYS A 181 -0.32 2.88 23.42
N GLU A 182 -0.30 4.01 22.74
CA GLU A 182 -0.79 5.29 23.26
C GLU A 182 -2.31 5.34 23.30
N SER A 183 -2.99 4.84 22.28
CA SER A 183 -4.41 5.12 22.08
C SER A 183 -5.35 3.94 22.31
N PHE A 184 -4.86 2.69 22.35
CA PHE A 184 -5.74 1.52 22.37
C PHE A 184 -5.54 0.63 23.60
N SER A 185 -6.63 0.08 24.12
CA SER A 185 -6.68 -1.09 25.02
C SER A 185 -7.01 -2.33 24.18
N ASN A 186 -7.05 -3.54 24.77
CA ASN A 186 -7.41 -4.73 24.01
C ASN A 186 -8.86 -4.64 23.49
N SER A 187 -9.79 -4.21 24.33
CA SER A 187 -11.20 -4.03 23.96
C SER A 187 -11.39 -3.01 22.85
N SER A 188 -10.80 -1.82 22.95
CA SER A 188 -10.95 -0.79 21.91
C SER A 188 -10.24 -1.15 20.61
N TYR A 189 -9.15 -1.92 20.66
CA TYR A 189 -8.53 -2.46 19.45
C TYR A 189 -9.40 -3.52 18.77
N CYS A 190 -10.00 -4.43 19.53
CA CYS A 190 -10.93 -5.42 18.99
C CYS A 190 -12.17 -4.76 18.37
N GLU A 191 -12.69 -3.71 19.00
CA GLU A 191 -13.78 -2.90 18.44
C GLU A 191 -13.37 -2.22 17.13
N PHE A 192 -12.21 -1.54 17.11
CA PHE A 192 -11.64 -0.96 15.89
C PHE A 192 -11.56 -2.00 14.77
N LYS A 193 -10.98 -3.17 15.05
CA LYS A 193 -10.81 -4.24 14.08
C LYS A 193 -12.16 -4.68 13.50
N SER A 194 -13.17 -4.87 14.35
CA SER A 194 -14.51 -5.27 13.90
C SER A 194 -15.16 -4.22 13.02
N GLN A 195 -15.06 -2.93 13.38
CA GLN A 195 -15.62 -1.83 12.60
C GLN A 195 -14.89 -1.66 11.27
N PHE A 196 -13.57 -1.79 11.29
CA PHE A 196 -12.74 -1.68 10.09
C PHE A 196 -13.04 -2.81 9.09
N ILE A 197 -13.17 -4.06 9.54
CA ILE A 197 -13.55 -5.16 8.64
C ILE A 197 -14.94 -4.98 8.06
N LYS A 198 -15.92 -4.61 8.89
CA LYS A 198 -17.28 -4.32 8.41
C LYS A 198 -17.26 -3.23 7.34
N TYR A 199 -16.47 -2.17 7.54
CA TYR A 199 -16.29 -1.12 6.54
C TYR A 199 -15.70 -1.64 5.23
N LEU A 200 -14.67 -2.49 5.29
CA LEU A 200 -14.09 -3.08 4.08
C LEU A 200 -15.09 -3.98 3.35
N GLU A 201 -15.93 -4.74 4.08
CA GLU A 201 -16.97 -5.60 3.50
C GLU A 201 -18.11 -4.82 2.84
N GLU A 202 -18.39 -3.60 3.32
CA GLU A 202 -19.36 -2.67 2.71
C GLU A 202 -18.78 -1.89 1.52
N SER A 203 -17.48 -2.03 1.26
CA SER A 203 -16.77 -1.33 0.17
C SER A 203 -16.59 -2.20 -1.08
N ASN A 204 -16.17 -1.58 -2.18
CA ASN A 204 -15.84 -2.28 -3.43
C ASN A 204 -14.48 -3.04 -3.38
N ILE A 205 -13.91 -3.26 -2.20
CA ILE A 205 -12.62 -3.94 -2.04
C ILE A 205 -12.82 -5.46 -2.19
N PRO A 206 -11.99 -6.15 -3.00
CA PRO A 206 -12.06 -7.60 -3.15
C PRO A 206 -11.85 -8.34 -1.83
N ARG A 207 -12.57 -9.45 -1.63
CA ARG A 207 -12.47 -10.26 -0.39
C ARG A 207 -11.03 -10.69 -0.08
N LYS A 208 -10.23 -10.99 -1.09
CA LYS A 208 -8.80 -11.34 -0.92
C LYS A 208 -8.03 -10.25 -0.18
N SER A 209 -8.25 -8.98 -0.55
CA SER A 209 -7.62 -7.83 0.08
C SER A 209 -8.11 -7.58 1.50
N ILE A 210 -9.38 -7.89 1.79
CA ILE A 210 -9.91 -7.86 3.16
C ILE A 210 -9.15 -8.86 4.04
N LEU A 211 -8.87 -10.06 3.53
CA LEU A 211 -8.07 -11.06 4.25
C LEU A 211 -6.63 -10.59 4.49
N ASP A 212 -6.02 -9.87 3.55
CA ASP A 212 -4.69 -9.27 3.74
C ASP A 212 -4.72 -8.25 4.91
N TYR A 213 -5.73 -7.39 4.95
CA TYR A 213 -5.94 -6.46 6.07
C TYR A 213 -6.13 -7.20 7.41
N GLU A 214 -6.96 -8.25 7.44
CA GLU A 214 -7.15 -9.09 8.63
C GLU A 214 -5.83 -9.67 9.13
N MET A 215 -4.97 -10.15 8.21
CA MET A 215 -3.66 -10.67 8.53
C MET A 215 -2.77 -9.60 9.18
N PHE A 216 -2.71 -8.38 8.62
CA PHE A 216 -1.95 -7.28 9.21
C PHE A 216 -2.46 -6.90 10.61
N MET A 217 -3.78 -6.79 10.78
CA MET A 217 -4.36 -6.49 12.09
C MET A 217 -4.06 -7.59 13.11
N ASN A 218 -4.21 -8.87 12.73
CA ASN A 218 -3.85 -9.99 13.61
C ASN A 218 -2.37 -9.96 14.00
N TYR A 219 -1.49 -9.61 13.05
CA TYR A 219 -0.07 -9.43 13.32
C TYR A 219 0.17 -8.34 14.38
N TYR A 220 -0.40 -7.15 14.22
CA TYR A 220 -0.23 -6.09 15.22
C TYR A 220 -0.85 -6.46 16.56
N HIS A 221 -2.04 -7.08 16.56
CA HIS A 221 -2.68 -7.54 17.80
C HIS A 221 -1.78 -8.49 18.59
N ALA A 222 -1.22 -9.51 17.91
CA ALA A 222 -0.35 -10.49 18.52
C ALA A 222 0.92 -9.85 19.12
N ASN A 223 1.53 -8.91 18.38
CA ASN A 223 2.74 -8.22 18.82
C ASN A 223 2.49 -7.18 19.93
N MET A 224 1.25 -6.73 20.11
CA MET A 224 0.87 -5.71 21.09
C MET A 224 0.20 -6.27 22.36
N ARG A 225 0.00 -7.59 22.47
CA ARG A 225 -0.72 -8.25 23.58
C ARG A 225 -0.29 -7.78 24.97
N LYS A 226 1.02 -7.72 25.25
CA LYS A 226 1.55 -7.30 26.57
C LYS A 226 1.17 -5.85 26.92
N TYR A 227 1.16 -4.97 25.93
CA TYR A 227 0.79 -3.57 26.14
C TYR A 227 -0.71 -3.43 26.39
N PHE A 228 -1.52 -4.15 25.61
CA PHE A 228 -2.96 -4.16 25.80
C PHE A 228 -3.38 -4.69 27.18
N SER A 229 -2.79 -5.79 27.65
CA SER A 229 -3.09 -6.33 28.98
C SER A 229 -2.75 -5.33 30.10
N THR A 230 -1.58 -4.69 30.01
CA THR A 230 -1.12 -3.70 31.00
C THR A 230 -2.07 -2.51 31.09
N LYS A 231 -2.62 -2.08 29.95
CA LYS A 231 -3.52 -0.92 29.89
C LYS A 231 -4.91 -1.24 30.43
N GLU A 232 -5.45 -2.40 30.09
CA GLU A 232 -6.73 -2.87 30.67
C GLU A 232 -6.66 -3.01 32.18
N ASP A 233 -5.56 -3.55 32.71
CA ASP A 233 -5.36 -3.65 34.16
C ASP A 233 -5.33 -2.27 34.83
N LYS A 234 -4.70 -1.28 34.19
CA LYS A 234 -4.66 0.10 34.68
C LYS A 234 -6.05 0.74 34.65
N GLU A 235 -6.80 0.56 33.57
CA GLU A 235 -8.17 1.08 33.42
C GLU A 235 -9.12 0.47 34.46
N LYS A 236 -9.04 -0.85 34.69
CA LYS A 236 -9.83 -1.53 35.73
C LYS A 236 -9.50 -1.03 37.13
N ARG A 237 -8.23 -0.80 37.44
CA ARG A 237 -7.81 -0.22 38.74
C ARG A 237 -8.36 1.18 38.94
N LEU A 238 -8.21 2.06 37.96
CA LEU A 238 -8.73 3.44 38.01
C LEU A 238 -10.25 3.48 38.19
N LEU A 239 -10.98 2.61 37.47
CA LEU A 239 -12.43 2.50 37.61
C LEU A 239 -12.82 2.07 39.03
N LYS A 240 -12.13 1.07 39.58
CA LYS A 240 -12.36 0.61 40.96
C LYS A 240 -12.09 1.73 41.97
N GLU A 241 -10.95 2.40 41.87
CA GLU A 241 -10.60 3.53 42.74
C GLU A 241 -11.65 4.65 42.67
N THR A 242 -12.16 4.94 41.47
CA THR A 242 -13.21 5.95 41.27
C THR A 242 -14.53 5.52 41.92
N LEU A 243 -14.96 4.27 41.71
CA LEU A 243 -16.19 3.74 42.31
C LEU A 243 -16.08 3.68 43.84
N ASP A 244 -14.91 3.32 44.38
CA ASP A 244 -14.66 3.32 45.81
C ASP A 244 -14.81 4.75 46.38
N ILE A 245 -14.26 5.79 45.73
CA ILE A 245 -14.48 7.20 46.12
C ILE A 245 -15.96 7.58 46.17
N PHE A 246 -16.75 7.17 45.16
CA PHE A 246 -18.19 7.43 45.13
C PHE A 246 -18.96 6.68 46.23
N ASN A 247 -18.54 5.46 46.57
CA ASN A 247 -19.17 4.67 47.64
C ASN A 247 -18.82 5.19 49.05
N TYR A 248 -17.68 5.85 49.23
CA TYR A 248 -17.28 6.48 50.49
C TYR A 248 -17.90 7.88 50.72
N SER A 249 -18.60 8.44 49.74
CA SER A 249 -19.21 9.78 49.81
C SER A 249 -20.75 9.77 50.00
N LEU A 250 -21.33 8.60 50.28
CA LEU A 250 -22.74 8.35 50.64
C LEU A 250 -22.83 7.86 52.10
#